data_AF-A0A2K9ES91-F1
#
_entry.id   AF-A0A2K9ES91-F1
#
_cell.length_a   1.000
_cell.length_b   1.000
_cell.length_c   1.000
_cell.angle_alpha   90.00
_cell.angle_beta   90.00
_cell.angle_gamma   90.00
#
_symmetry.space_group_name_H-M   'P 1'
#
loop_
_entity.id
_entity.type
_entity.pdbx_description
1 polymer ?
#
loop_
_entity_poly.entity_id
_entity_poly.type
_entity_poly.pdbx_seq_one_letter_code
_entity_poly.pdbx_strand_id
1 'polypeptide(L)'
;MTLGALERTLRERPDDLASWLVYGDRLEERGDPRAELIRLAERRARVAPGSGRKAVEREIDALVAEHRESWDAELPEGVSARERRHGFATAIAVGWDDDAPMLIEQALRAAPFATALKIVPPDTDPAEFGYWDDDTDEDGEPLPSADVEAGTLATLDLAPFTSVDLSYLRVGALGAKALAVSSYFRSEAAGDRTLAAPAAPGRIEALDLRYCHVGDSGLAALAANPFFTGVRRLRLQHNALTAKGVRALHAFTELTELDLRYNEIGEEGTQALLAAPLLGSLTRLLLYAADVGEAGARRLAAASPLPPVLRSYWRSV
;
A
#
# COMPACT_ATOMS: atom_id res chain seq x y z
N MET A 1 -7.21 -14.07 -27.44
CA MET A 1 -6.39 -13.60 -26.31
C MET A 1 -6.03 -14.80 -25.43
N THR A 2 -4.74 -15.00 -25.12
CA THR A 2 -4.30 -16.08 -24.21
C THR A 2 -4.77 -15.81 -22.77
N LEU A 3 -4.89 -16.84 -21.93
CA LEU A 3 -5.32 -16.70 -20.53
C LEU A 3 -4.45 -15.69 -19.76
N GLY A 4 -3.13 -15.82 -19.86
CA GLY A 4 -2.20 -14.90 -19.19
C GLY A 4 -2.26 -13.45 -19.70
N ALA A 5 -2.65 -13.22 -20.96
CA ALA A 5 -2.87 -11.86 -21.47
C ALA A 5 -4.16 -11.24 -20.94
N LEU A 6 -5.21 -12.05 -20.77
CA LEU A 6 -6.46 -11.61 -20.14
C LEU A 6 -6.25 -11.29 -18.66
N GLU A 7 -5.56 -12.17 -17.92
CA GLU A 7 -5.28 -11.95 -16.50
C GLU A 7 -4.43 -10.71 -16.26
N ARG A 8 -3.44 -10.44 -17.12
CA ARG A 8 -2.68 -9.19 -17.08
C ARG A 8 -3.58 -7.97 -17.29
N THR A 9 -4.47 -8.03 -18.28
CA THR A 9 -5.42 -6.95 -18.55
C THR A 9 -6.34 -6.69 -17.36
N LEU A 10 -6.82 -7.74 -16.70
CA LEU A 10 -7.69 -7.65 -15.52
C LEU A 10 -6.95 -7.13 -14.29
N ARG A 11 -5.64 -7.39 -14.15
CA ARG A 11 -4.82 -6.74 -13.11
C ARG A 11 -4.66 -5.25 -13.33
N GLU A 12 -4.42 -4.84 -14.58
CA GLU A 12 -4.24 -3.42 -14.94
C GLU A 12 -5.57 -2.65 -14.95
N ARG A 13 -6.67 -3.33 -15.29
CA ARG A 13 -8.02 -2.75 -15.38
C ARG A 13 -9.02 -3.65 -14.64
N PRO A 14 -9.00 -3.66 -13.30
CA PRO A 14 -9.85 -4.55 -12.49
C PRO A 14 -11.34 -4.23 -12.61
N ASP A 15 -11.71 -3.05 -13.10
CA ASP A 15 -13.10 -2.64 -13.36
C ASP A 15 -13.59 -2.97 -14.79
N ASP A 16 -12.74 -3.55 -15.66
CA ASP A 16 -13.13 -3.93 -17.01
C ASP A 16 -14.05 -5.17 -17.00
N LEU A 17 -15.34 -4.91 -16.87
CA LEU A 17 -16.37 -5.94 -16.84
C LEU A 17 -16.40 -6.78 -18.12
N ALA A 18 -16.07 -6.21 -19.29
CA ALA A 18 -16.06 -6.97 -20.54
C ALA A 18 -14.97 -8.04 -20.53
N SER A 19 -13.78 -7.68 -20.03
CA SER A 19 -12.70 -8.64 -19.81
C SER A 19 -13.07 -9.71 -18.76
N TRP A 20 -13.78 -9.31 -17.70
CA TRP A 20 -14.27 -10.27 -16.70
C TRP A 20 -15.28 -11.25 -17.27
N LEU A 21 -16.20 -10.82 -18.14
CA LEU A 21 -17.17 -11.72 -18.78
C LEU A 21 -16.46 -12.78 -19.64
N VAL A 22 -15.46 -12.39 -20.43
CA VAL A 22 -14.63 -13.35 -21.21
C VAL A 22 -13.87 -14.32 -20.30
N TYR A 23 -13.47 -13.87 -19.11
CA TYR A 23 -12.86 -14.75 -18.11
C TYR A 23 -13.89 -15.68 -17.48
N GLY A 24 -15.09 -15.17 -17.18
CA GLY A 24 -16.23 -15.88 -16.61
C GLY A 24 -16.71 -17.04 -17.47
N ASP A 25 -16.74 -16.88 -18.80
CA ASP A 25 -17.10 -17.97 -19.72
C ASP A 25 -16.18 -19.19 -19.56
N ARG A 26 -14.88 -18.98 -19.26
CA ARG A 26 -13.94 -20.08 -19.00
C ARG A 26 -14.07 -20.68 -17.61
N LEU A 27 -14.52 -19.89 -16.64
CA LEU A 27 -14.82 -20.37 -15.30
C LEU A 27 -16.06 -21.28 -15.31
N GLU A 28 -17.05 -20.94 -16.15
CA GLU A 28 -18.24 -21.77 -16.33
C GLU A 28 -17.90 -23.15 -16.89
N GLU A 29 -16.98 -23.24 -17.86
CA GLU A 29 -16.49 -24.52 -18.39
C GLU A 29 -15.90 -25.44 -17.30
N ARG A 30 -15.43 -24.86 -16.19
CA ARG A 30 -14.85 -25.56 -15.04
C ARG A 30 -15.82 -25.74 -13.87
N GLY A 31 -17.05 -25.21 -14.00
CA GLY A 31 -18.03 -25.19 -12.92
C GLY A 31 -17.65 -24.31 -11.74
N ASP A 32 -16.80 -23.28 -11.94
CA ASP A 32 -16.43 -22.36 -10.86
C ASP A 32 -17.56 -21.33 -10.64
N PRO A 33 -18.11 -21.21 -9.41
CA PRO A 33 -19.23 -20.32 -9.08
C PRO A 33 -18.91 -18.82 -9.30
N ARG A 34 -17.63 -18.45 -9.39
CA ARG A 34 -17.22 -17.09 -9.72
C ARG A 34 -17.70 -16.66 -11.12
N ALA A 35 -17.96 -17.59 -12.03
CA ALA A 35 -18.59 -17.29 -13.32
C ALA A 35 -19.96 -16.62 -13.16
N GLU A 36 -20.79 -17.16 -12.27
CA GLU A 36 -22.11 -16.61 -11.97
C GLU A 36 -22.01 -15.26 -11.27
N LEU A 37 -21.06 -15.08 -10.34
CA LEU A 37 -20.81 -13.78 -9.72
C LEU A 37 -20.48 -12.68 -10.73
N ILE A 38 -19.69 -13.00 -11.76
CA ILE A 38 -19.35 -12.04 -12.82
C ILE A 38 -20.61 -11.65 -13.62
N ARG A 39 -21.47 -12.62 -13.96
CA ARG A 39 -22.74 -12.36 -14.66
C ARG A 39 -23.73 -11.56 -13.82
N LEU A 40 -23.81 -11.85 -12.52
CA LEU A 40 -24.62 -11.06 -11.59
C LEU A 40 -24.10 -9.63 -11.47
N ALA A 41 -22.78 -9.42 -11.50
CA ALA A 41 -22.21 -8.08 -11.52
C ALA A 41 -22.57 -7.32 -12.81
N GLU A 42 -22.59 -7.99 -13.98
CA GLU A 42 -23.08 -7.39 -15.22
C GLU A 42 -24.57 -7.04 -15.13
N ARG A 43 -25.41 -7.97 -14.66
CA ARG A 43 -26.84 -7.72 -14.46
C ARG A 43 -27.06 -6.53 -13.53
N ARG A 44 -26.32 -6.46 -12.43
CA ARG A 44 -26.36 -5.33 -11.49
C ARG A 44 -26.01 -4.01 -12.16
N ALA A 45 -25.01 -3.99 -13.05
CA ALA A 45 -24.59 -2.78 -13.78
C ALA A 45 -25.66 -2.29 -14.77
N ARG A 46 -26.44 -3.21 -15.36
CA ARG A 46 -27.53 -2.89 -16.30
C ARG A 46 -28.81 -2.43 -15.62
N VAL A 47 -29.01 -2.78 -14.34
CA VAL A 47 -30.24 -2.46 -13.60
C VAL A 47 -30.14 -1.09 -12.93
N ALA A 48 -31.15 -0.25 -13.16
CA ALA A 48 -31.25 1.07 -12.55
C ALA A 48 -31.27 0.99 -11.01
N PRO A 49 -30.72 2.00 -10.30
CA PRO A 49 -30.79 2.06 -8.84
C PRO A 49 -32.23 1.91 -8.33
N GLY A 50 -32.47 0.98 -7.41
CA GLY A 50 -33.82 0.70 -6.91
C GLY A 50 -33.97 -0.70 -6.33
N SER A 51 -35.21 -1.16 -6.18
CA SER A 51 -35.54 -2.49 -5.64
C SER A 51 -34.96 -3.63 -6.46
N GLY A 52 -34.96 -3.51 -7.79
CA GLY A 52 -34.38 -4.49 -8.70
C GLY A 52 -32.87 -4.66 -8.49
N ARG A 53 -32.12 -3.55 -8.36
CA ARG A 53 -30.68 -3.60 -8.08
C ARG A 53 -30.38 -4.23 -6.72
N LYS A 54 -31.16 -3.87 -5.70
CA LYS A 54 -31.06 -4.48 -4.36
C LYS A 54 -31.37 -5.97 -4.35
N ALA A 55 -32.19 -6.47 -5.27
CA ALA A 55 -32.45 -7.90 -5.41
C ALA A 55 -31.22 -8.62 -5.97
N VAL A 56 -30.60 -8.08 -7.03
CA VAL A 56 -29.35 -8.63 -7.59
C VAL A 56 -28.20 -8.57 -6.57
N GLU A 57 -28.11 -7.49 -5.79
CA GLU A 57 -27.11 -7.38 -4.71
C GLU A 57 -27.30 -8.48 -3.65
N ARG A 58 -28.55 -8.80 -3.28
CA ARG A 58 -28.83 -9.94 -2.38
C ARG A 58 -28.46 -11.30 -2.97
N GLU A 59 -28.66 -11.49 -4.28
CA GLU A 59 -28.23 -12.71 -4.97
C GLU A 59 -26.69 -12.84 -4.94
N ILE A 60 -25.97 -11.74 -5.19
CA ILE A 60 -24.51 -11.68 -5.07
C ILE A 60 -24.07 -12.02 -3.65
N ASP A 61 -24.67 -11.38 -2.64
CA ASP A 61 -24.29 -11.60 -1.23
C ASP A 61 -24.53 -13.05 -0.79
N ALA A 62 -25.62 -13.67 -1.24
CA ALA A 62 -25.93 -15.07 -0.95
C ALA A 62 -24.89 -16.02 -1.57
N LEU A 63 -24.58 -15.84 -2.86
CA LEU A 63 -23.60 -16.66 -3.57
C LEU A 63 -22.18 -16.47 -2.97
N VAL A 64 -21.86 -15.25 -2.56
CA VAL A 64 -20.62 -14.95 -1.85
C VAL A 64 -20.55 -15.68 -0.50
N ALA A 65 -21.63 -15.64 0.29
CA ALA A 65 -21.67 -16.30 1.59
C ALA A 65 -21.55 -17.83 1.47
N GLU A 66 -22.19 -18.42 0.46
CA GLU A 66 -22.14 -19.86 0.19
C GLU A 66 -20.72 -20.37 -0.13
N HIS A 67 -19.95 -19.61 -0.90
CA HIS A 67 -18.65 -20.07 -1.40
C HIS A 67 -17.43 -19.44 -0.72
N ARG A 68 -17.63 -18.50 0.23
CA ARG A 68 -16.54 -17.77 0.90
C ARG A 68 -15.48 -18.71 1.48
N GLU A 69 -15.90 -19.70 2.26
CA GLU A 69 -14.99 -20.64 2.92
C GLU A 69 -14.16 -21.43 1.91
N SER A 70 -14.78 -21.89 0.82
CA SER A 70 -14.08 -22.60 -0.24
C SER A 70 -13.03 -21.72 -0.94
N TRP A 71 -13.32 -20.44 -1.16
CA TRP A 71 -12.36 -19.53 -1.78
C TRP A 71 -11.27 -19.07 -0.82
N ASP A 72 -11.53 -19.04 0.48
CA ASP A 72 -10.51 -18.76 1.50
C ASP A 72 -9.56 -19.95 1.65
N ALA A 73 -10.07 -21.19 1.55
CA ALA A 73 -9.27 -22.42 1.57
C ALA A 73 -8.33 -22.59 0.35
N GLU A 74 -8.48 -21.79 -0.71
CA GLU A 74 -7.56 -21.76 -1.85
C GLU A 74 -6.24 -21.04 -1.52
N LEU A 75 -6.23 -20.19 -0.49
CA LEU A 75 -5.04 -19.46 -0.07
C LEU A 75 -4.14 -20.35 0.81
N PRO A 76 -2.80 -20.17 0.75
CA PRO A 76 -1.91 -20.85 1.67
C PRO A 76 -2.23 -20.54 3.14
N GLU A 77 -1.90 -21.47 4.04
CA GLU A 77 -1.93 -21.21 5.48
C GLU A 77 -1.07 -19.98 5.81
N GLY A 78 -1.54 -19.13 6.73
CA GLY A 78 -0.89 -17.85 7.05
C GLY A 78 -1.22 -16.69 6.10
N VAL A 79 -1.98 -16.93 5.02
CA VAL A 79 -2.45 -15.91 4.08
C VAL A 79 -3.96 -15.73 4.18
N SER A 80 -4.42 -14.48 4.20
CA SER A 80 -5.86 -14.17 4.20
C SER A 80 -6.25 -13.14 3.15
N ALA A 81 -7.46 -13.24 2.61
CA ALA A 81 -8.01 -12.23 1.71
C ALA A 81 -8.58 -11.05 2.52
N ARG A 82 -8.15 -9.83 2.20
CA ARG A 82 -8.66 -8.59 2.78
C ARG A 82 -9.77 -7.98 1.94
N GLU A 83 -9.65 -8.13 0.63
CA GLU A 83 -10.65 -7.68 -0.33
C GLU A 83 -10.79 -8.72 -1.44
N ARG A 84 -12.00 -8.84 -1.96
CA ARG A 84 -12.32 -9.74 -3.07
C ARG A 84 -13.13 -9.04 -4.14
N ARG A 85 -12.87 -9.42 -5.39
CA ARG A 85 -13.64 -9.03 -6.56
C ARG A 85 -14.05 -10.27 -7.32
N HIS A 86 -15.36 -10.42 -7.54
CA HIS A 86 -15.94 -11.62 -8.17
C HIS A 86 -15.46 -12.93 -7.52
N GLY A 87 -15.27 -12.92 -6.20
CA GLY A 87 -14.76 -14.07 -5.46
C GLY A 87 -13.24 -14.25 -5.49
N PHE A 88 -12.49 -13.56 -6.35
CA PHE A 88 -11.02 -13.58 -6.35
C PHE A 88 -10.45 -12.60 -5.32
N ALA A 89 -9.41 -13.00 -4.59
CA ALA A 89 -8.68 -12.08 -3.72
C ALA A 89 -7.96 -11.01 -4.54
N THR A 90 -8.17 -9.74 -4.19
CA THR A 90 -7.52 -8.57 -4.79
C THR A 90 -6.58 -7.86 -3.81
N ALA A 91 -6.83 -8.04 -2.52
CA ALA A 91 -5.91 -7.65 -1.45
C ALA A 91 -5.66 -8.86 -0.55
N ILE A 92 -4.39 -9.14 -0.27
CA ILE A 92 -3.96 -10.24 0.61
C ILE A 92 -3.25 -9.68 1.83
N ALA A 93 -3.37 -10.38 2.95
CA ALA A 93 -2.60 -10.15 4.16
C ALA A 93 -1.78 -11.40 4.48
N VAL A 94 -0.50 -11.19 4.81
CA VAL A 94 0.46 -12.24 5.16
C VAL A 94 1.09 -11.87 6.49
N GLY A 95 1.14 -12.81 7.43
CA GLY A 95 1.90 -12.65 8.68
C GLY A 95 3.39 -12.47 8.39
N TRP A 96 4.07 -11.61 9.14
CA TRP A 96 5.51 -11.44 9.00
C TRP A 96 6.27 -12.51 9.81
N ASP A 97 7.01 -13.34 9.08
CA ASP A 97 8.00 -14.29 9.57
C ASP A 97 9.05 -14.54 8.47
N ASP A 98 9.98 -15.46 8.69
CA ASP A 98 11.03 -15.81 7.72
C ASP A 98 10.49 -16.42 6.42
N ASP A 99 9.29 -17.01 6.47
CA ASP A 99 8.62 -17.64 5.32
C ASP A 99 7.75 -16.66 4.53
N ALA A 100 7.52 -15.44 5.03
CA ALA A 100 6.65 -14.45 4.40
C ALA A 100 6.95 -14.19 2.92
N PRO A 101 8.22 -14.03 2.45
CA PRO A 101 8.49 -13.87 1.02
C PRO A 101 8.00 -15.06 0.18
N MET A 102 8.24 -16.30 0.66
CA MET A 102 7.76 -17.51 0.00
C MET A 102 6.23 -17.60 0.00
N LEU A 103 5.59 -17.27 1.13
CA LEU A 103 4.13 -17.28 1.26
C LEU A 103 3.48 -16.26 0.31
N ILE A 104 4.08 -15.09 0.12
CA ILE A 104 3.60 -14.09 -0.85
C ILE A 104 3.66 -14.64 -2.27
N GLU A 105 4.74 -15.30 -2.66
CA GLU A 105 4.82 -15.94 -3.98
C GLU A 105 3.78 -17.04 -4.17
N GLN A 106 3.56 -17.87 -3.15
CA GLN A 106 2.51 -18.90 -3.16
C GLN A 106 1.12 -18.28 -3.26
N ALA A 107 0.88 -17.21 -2.49
CA ALA A 107 -0.37 -16.47 -2.52
C ALA A 107 -0.64 -15.87 -3.90
N LEU A 108 0.37 -15.33 -4.59
CA LEU A 108 0.22 -14.77 -5.94
C LEU A 108 -0.10 -15.85 -7.00
N ARG A 109 0.31 -17.10 -6.77
CA ARG A 109 -0.11 -18.24 -7.61
C ARG A 109 -1.57 -18.60 -7.38
N ALA A 110 -2.06 -18.53 -6.14
CA ALA A 110 -3.45 -18.82 -5.79
C ALA A 110 -4.41 -17.64 -6.08
N ALA A 111 -3.92 -16.40 -5.95
CA ALA A 111 -4.65 -15.16 -6.14
C ALA A 111 -3.99 -14.30 -7.24
N PRO A 112 -4.16 -14.68 -8.52
CA PRO A 112 -3.48 -14.02 -9.64
C PRO A 112 -3.92 -12.56 -9.87
N PHE A 113 -4.98 -12.10 -9.20
CA PHE A 113 -5.50 -10.74 -9.27
C PHE A 113 -5.17 -9.90 -8.02
N ALA A 114 -4.38 -10.42 -7.09
CA ALA A 114 -3.93 -9.66 -5.94
C ALA A 114 -3.00 -8.53 -6.39
N THR A 115 -3.37 -7.29 -6.07
CA THR A 115 -2.60 -6.07 -6.36
C THR A 115 -2.39 -5.21 -5.11
N ALA A 116 -2.90 -5.63 -3.97
CA ALA A 116 -2.63 -5.04 -2.67
C ALA A 116 -2.08 -6.08 -1.68
N LEU A 117 -1.04 -5.69 -0.94
CA LEU A 117 -0.39 -6.51 0.08
C LEU A 117 -0.42 -5.80 1.43
N LYS A 118 -0.88 -6.50 2.46
CA LYS A 118 -0.67 -6.14 3.87
C LYS A 118 0.31 -7.13 4.48
N ILE A 119 1.40 -6.64 5.03
CA ILE A 119 2.20 -7.41 5.98
C ILE A 119 1.65 -7.17 7.38
N VAL A 120 1.24 -8.24 8.03
CA VAL A 120 0.74 -8.22 9.40
C VAL A 120 1.96 -8.42 10.32
N PRO A 121 2.27 -7.47 11.21
CA PRO A 121 3.39 -7.65 12.14
C PRO A 121 3.16 -8.89 13.02
N PRO A 122 4.23 -9.51 13.56
CA PRO A 122 4.08 -10.56 14.56
C PRO A 122 3.31 -9.99 15.77
N ASP A 123 2.58 -10.83 16.51
CA ASP A 123 1.76 -10.45 17.68
C ASP A 123 2.56 -9.54 18.63
N THR A 124 2.44 -8.24 18.42
CA THR A 124 3.12 -7.18 19.16
C THR A 124 2.02 -6.26 19.64
N ASP A 125 1.92 -6.05 20.94
CA ASP A 125 0.91 -5.18 21.52
C ASP A 125 1.10 -3.75 20.95
N PRO A 126 0.09 -3.17 20.27
CA PRO A 126 0.15 -1.80 19.77
C PRO A 126 0.50 -0.77 20.87
N ALA A 127 0.23 -1.08 22.15
CA ALA A 127 0.58 -0.24 23.29
C ALA A 127 2.09 -0.23 23.60
N GLU A 128 2.84 -1.25 23.17
CA GLU A 128 4.30 -1.27 23.32
C GLU A 128 4.98 -0.28 22.36
N PHE A 129 4.36 0.09 21.23
CA PHE A 129 4.93 1.05 20.25
C PHE A 129 5.07 2.49 20.77
N GLY A 130 4.52 2.81 21.96
CA GLY A 130 4.57 4.16 22.56
C GLY A 130 5.70 4.41 23.57
N TYR A 131 6.59 3.44 23.82
CA TYR A 131 7.64 3.52 24.85
C TYR A 131 9.08 3.52 24.31
N TRP A 132 9.29 3.73 23.01
CA TRP A 132 10.62 3.62 22.38
C TRP A 132 11.40 4.94 22.31
N ASP A 133 11.22 5.82 23.30
CA ASP A 133 12.01 7.05 23.48
C ASP A 133 13.15 6.78 24.47
N ASP A 134 14.37 6.59 23.96
CA ASP A 134 15.57 7.28 24.49
C ASP A 134 16.88 6.92 23.76
N ASP A 135 16.86 5.89 22.90
CA ASP A 135 18.08 5.40 22.25
C ASP A 135 18.11 5.88 20.79
N THR A 136 18.91 6.91 20.49
CA THR A 136 19.18 7.38 19.11
C THR A 136 20.66 7.19 18.72
N ASP A 137 20.95 6.94 17.44
CA ASP A 137 22.29 6.86 16.87
C ASP A 137 22.95 8.24 16.69
N GLU A 138 24.16 8.28 16.12
CA GLU A 138 24.94 9.50 15.90
C GLU A 138 24.25 10.51 14.96
N ASP A 139 23.30 10.05 14.12
CA ASP A 139 22.51 10.90 13.24
C ASP A 139 21.22 11.41 13.91
N GLY A 140 20.96 10.99 15.16
CA GLY A 140 19.73 11.28 15.91
C GLY A 140 18.55 10.38 15.53
N GLU A 141 18.81 9.27 14.83
CA GLU A 141 17.79 8.30 14.42
C GLU A 141 17.60 7.25 15.51
N PRO A 142 16.39 6.73 15.77
CA PRO A 142 16.19 5.67 16.76
C PRO A 142 17.10 4.46 16.53
N LEU A 143 17.80 3.98 17.57
CA LEU A 143 18.62 2.78 17.56
C LEU A 143 17.77 1.55 17.18
N PRO A 144 18.35 0.55 16.51
CA PRO A 144 17.58 -0.42 15.75
C PRO A 144 16.97 -1.49 16.65
N SER A 145 15.75 -1.29 17.11
CA SER A 145 14.86 -2.39 17.46
C SER A 145 13.98 -2.75 16.25
N ALA A 146 14.60 -3.05 15.11
CA ALA A 146 13.83 -3.54 13.97
C ALA A 146 13.37 -4.97 14.28
N ASP A 147 12.05 -5.21 14.24
CA ASP A 147 11.49 -6.59 14.30
C ASP A 147 11.83 -7.40 13.06
N VAL A 148 12.37 -6.72 12.05
CA VAL A 148 12.52 -7.26 10.72
C VAL A 148 13.96 -7.28 10.30
N GLU A 149 14.42 -8.46 9.90
CA GLU A 149 15.70 -8.59 9.23
C GLU A 149 15.64 -7.87 7.87
N ALA A 150 16.46 -6.83 7.72
CA ALA A 150 16.52 -6.03 6.49
C ALA A 150 16.83 -6.89 5.25
N GLY A 151 17.58 -7.99 5.42
CA GLY A 151 17.84 -8.97 4.36
C GLY A 151 16.56 -9.60 3.80
N THR A 152 15.64 -10.02 4.67
CA THR A 152 14.36 -10.63 4.28
C THR A 152 13.43 -9.61 3.61
N LEU A 153 13.42 -8.34 4.04
CA LEU A 153 12.69 -7.28 3.32
C LEU A 153 13.24 -7.03 1.93
N ALA A 154 14.55 -7.19 1.74
CA ALA A 154 15.22 -7.00 0.45
C ALA A 154 14.88 -8.08 -0.59
N THR A 155 14.24 -9.18 -0.20
CA THR A 155 13.84 -10.27 -1.11
C THR A 155 12.37 -10.20 -1.53
N LEU A 156 11.58 -9.27 -0.98
CA LEU A 156 10.16 -9.14 -1.30
C LEU A 156 9.93 -8.69 -2.74
N ASP A 157 9.28 -9.55 -3.54
CA ASP A 157 8.78 -9.15 -4.85
C ASP A 157 7.54 -8.26 -4.71
N LEU A 158 7.76 -6.94 -4.77
CA LEU A 158 6.68 -5.97 -4.77
C LEU A 158 6.13 -5.67 -6.17
N ALA A 159 6.74 -6.19 -7.23
CA ALA A 159 6.37 -5.87 -8.60
C ALA A 159 4.91 -6.18 -8.96
N PRO A 160 4.21 -7.17 -8.35
CA PRO A 160 2.79 -7.40 -8.63
C PRO A 160 1.88 -6.31 -8.06
N PHE A 161 2.29 -5.64 -6.99
CA PHE A 161 1.42 -4.79 -6.18
C PHE A 161 1.40 -3.33 -6.66
N THR A 162 0.32 -2.64 -6.31
CA THR A 162 0.11 -1.19 -6.45
C THR A 162 -0.15 -0.53 -5.10
N SER A 163 -0.53 -1.33 -4.10
CA SER A 163 -0.72 -0.90 -2.71
C SER A 163 0.06 -1.82 -1.78
N VAL A 164 0.89 -1.24 -0.92
CA VAL A 164 1.65 -1.98 0.09
C VAL A 164 1.43 -1.34 1.45
N ASP A 165 1.03 -2.16 2.41
CA ASP A 165 0.81 -1.77 3.80
C ASP A 165 1.75 -2.56 4.70
N LEU A 166 2.74 -1.85 5.26
CA LEU A 166 3.67 -2.36 6.26
C LEU A 166 3.42 -1.71 7.63
N SER A 167 2.26 -1.07 7.83
CA SER A 167 1.97 -0.33 9.06
C SER A 167 2.17 -1.22 10.31
N TYR A 168 2.79 -0.66 11.34
CA TYR A 168 3.14 -1.32 12.60
C TYR A 168 4.22 -2.40 12.48
N LEU A 169 4.85 -2.56 11.32
CA LEU A 169 6.04 -3.37 11.17
C LEU A 169 7.26 -2.49 11.44
N ARG A 170 8.11 -2.84 12.41
CA ARG A 170 9.35 -2.11 12.70
C ARG A 170 10.40 -2.35 11.61
N VAL A 171 10.21 -1.67 10.49
CA VAL A 171 11.07 -1.72 9.31
C VAL A 171 12.41 -1.03 9.59
N GLY A 172 12.40 0.11 10.31
CA GLY A 172 13.61 0.89 10.56
C GLY A 172 14.17 1.57 9.31
N ALA A 173 15.15 2.45 9.48
CA ALA A 173 15.85 3.08 8.35
C ALA A 173 16.57 2.06 7.45
N LEU A 174 17.16 1.01 8.04
CA LEU A 174 17.84 -0.05 7.30
C LEU A 174 16.85 -0.92 6.50
N GLY A 175 15.71 -1.30 7.07
CA GLY A 175 14.69 -2.04 6.33
C GLY A 175 14.05 -1.20 5.23
N ALA A 176 13.90 0.11 5.42
CA ALA A 176 13.40 1.01 4.38
C ALA A 176 14.41 1.14 3.23
N LYS A 177 15.71 1.22 3.54
CA LYS A 177 16.80 1.16 2.55
C LYS A 177 16.80 -0.19 1.82
N ALA A 178 16.62 -1.29 2.55
CA ALA A 178 16.48 -2.63 1.97
C ALA A 178 15.28 -2.71 1.02
N LEU A 179 14.11 -2.21 1.42
CA LEU A 179 12.91 -2.13 0.59
C LEU A 179 13.15 -1.29 -0.67
N ALA A 180 13.87 -0.18 -0.54
CA ALA A 180 14.26 0.68 -1.64
C ALA A 180 15.25 0.01 -2.62
N VAL A 181 15.94 -1.05 -2.24
CA VAL A 181 16.76 -1.87 -3.16
C VAL A 181 16.10 -3.21 -3.52
N SER A 182 15.03 -3.57 -2.81
CA SER A 182 14.29 -4.86 -2.88
C SER A 182 13.61 -5.11 -4.21
N SER A 183 13.45 -4.09 -5.06
CA SER A 183 13.01 -4.27 -6.46
C SER A 183 14.04 -4.99 -7.37
N TYR A 184 14.99 -5.70 -6.75
CA TYR A 184 15.85 -6.76 -7.25
C TYR A 184 16.92 -6.31 -8.25
N PHE A 185 18.19 -6.45 -7.85
CA PHE A 185 19.28 -6.66 -8.79
C PHE A 185 18.89 -7.73 -9.81
N ARG A 186 18.87 -7.39 -11.11
CA ARG A 186 19.22 -8.25 -12.27
C ARG A 186 18.91 -9.76 -12.13
N SER A 187 17.97 -10.27 -12.91
CA SER A 187 18.19 -11.14 -14.09
C SER A 187 19.33 -12.22 -14.14
N GLU A 188 20.21 -12.45 -13.16
CA GLU A 188 21.44 -13.25 -13.36
C GLU A 188 21.70 -14.31 -12.28
N ALA A 189 20.64 -14.94 -11.74
CA ALA A 189 20.83 -16.11 -10.87
C ALA A 189 19.69 -17.14 -10.92
N ALA A 190 19.05 -17.35 -12.07
CA ALA A 190 18.31 -18.57 -12.37
C ALA A 190 18.03 -18.63 -13.87
N GLY A 191 18.74 -19.50 -14.59
CA GLY A 191 18.37 -19.83 -15.96
C GLY A 191 16.96 -20.38 -15.97
N ASP A 192 16.06 -19.74 -16.72
CA ASP A 192 14.64 -20.07 -16.90
C ASP A 192 13.65 -19.45 -15.89
N ARG A 193 13.24 -18.20 -16.18
CA ARG A 193 11.86 -17.84 -16.57
C ARG A 193 11.81 -16.36 -16.89
N THR A 194 11.25 -16.05 -18.07
CA THR A 194 10.78 -14.76 -18.58
C THR A 194 11.01 -13.58 -17.64
N LEU A 195 12.01 -12.76 -17.97
CA LEU A 195 12.24 -11.44 -17.36
C LEU A 195 10.90 -10.73 -17.20
N ALA A 196 10.47 -10.51 -15.95
CA ALA A 196 9.55 -9.41 -15.70
C ALA A 196 10.27 -8.17 -16.23
N ALA A 197 9.64 -7.46 -17.17
CA ALA A 197 10.12 -6.15 -17.60
C ALA A 197 10.43 -5.32 -16.34
N PRO A 198 11.44 -4.43 -16.36
CA PRO A 198 11.68 -3.53 -15.23
C PRO A 198 10.34 -2.96 -14.81
N ALA A 199 9.96 -3.18 -13.55
CA ALA A 199 8.65 -2.79 -13.08
C ALA A 199 8.48 -1.30 -13.44
N ALA A 200 7.35 -0.97 -14.08
CA ALA A 200 7.14 0.37 -14.58
C ALA A 200 7.39 1.38 -13.44
N PRO A 201 8.13 2.47 -13.68
CA PRO A 201 8.33 3.49 -12.66
C PRO A 201 6.97 3.96 -12.16
N GLY A 202 6.88 4.21 -10.85
CA GLY A 202 5.67 4.66 -10.19
C GLY A 202 4.57 3.60 -10.09
N ARG A 203 4.93 2.33 -9.94
CA ARG A 203 3.96 1.25 -9.79
C ARG A 203 3.23 1.28 -8.45
N ILE A 204 3.91 1.64 -7.36
CA ILE A 204 3.25 1.76 -6.05
C ILE A 204 2.50 3.09 -6.01
N GLU A 205 1.17 3.02 -5.90
CA GLU A 205 0.28 4.16 -5.78
C GLU A 205 -0.12 4.44 -4.33
N ALA A 206 -0.12 3.42 -3.47
CA ALA A 206 -0.44 3.56 -2.06
C ALA A 206 0.59 2.85 -1.18
N LEU A 207 1.15 3.59 -0.24
CA LEU A 207 2.17 3.10 0.67
C LEU A 207 1.82 3.51 2.11
N ASP A 208 1.58 2.50 2.96
CA ASP A 208 1.30 2.69 4.38
C ASP A 208 2.49 2.20 5.22
N LEU A 209 3.19 3.16 5.83
CA LEU A 209 4.38 2.96 6.66
C LEU A 209 4.16 3.52 8.08
N ARG A 210 2.91 3.61 8.55
CA ARG A 210 2.64 4.14 9.90
C ARG A 210 3.34 3.29 10.95
N TYR A 211 3.99 3.91 11.93
CA TYR A 211 4.69 3.22 13.03
C TYR A 211 5.77 2.24 12.53
N CYS A 212 6.54 2.63 11.51
CA CYS A 212 7.59 1.79 10.93
C CYS A 212 9.01 2.21 11.31
N HIS A 213 9.18 3.35 12.00
CA HIS A 213 10.49 3.94 12.34
C HIS A 213 11.40 4.11 11.10
N VAL A 214 10.85 4.50 9.94
CA VAL A 214 11.67 4.58 8.73
C VAL A 214 12.75 5.66 8.77
N GLY A 215 12.57 6.70 9.59
CA GLY A 215 13.53 7.80 9.74
C GLY A 215 13.71 8.62 8.46
N ASP A 216 14.53 9.67 8.55
CA ASP A 216 14.78 10.56 7.41
C ASP A 216 15.55 9.81 6.30
N SER A 217 16.55 9.02 6.70
CA SER A 217 17.41 8.31 5.75
C SER A 217 16.70 7.15 5.04
N GLY A 218 15.75 6.47 5.70
CA GLY A 218 14.93 5.44 5.08
C GLY A 218 13.93 6.02 4.09
N LEU A 219 13.25 7.12 4.44
CA LEU A 219 12.36 7.82 3.51
C LEU A 219 13.12 8.38 2.30
N ALA A 220 14.32 8.92 2.50
CA ALA A 220 15.18 9.38 1.40
C ALA A 220 15.55 8.24 0.44
N ALA A 221 15.82 7.04 0.96
CA ALA A 221 16.10 5.88 0.12
C ALA A 221 14.89 5.47 -0.73
N LEU A 222 13.69 5.42 -0.14
CA LEU A 222 12.45 5.14 -0.86
C LEU A 222 12.17 6.19 -1.94
N ALA A 223 12.34 7.47 -1.61
CA ALA A 223 12.17 8.61 -2.53
C ALA A 223 13.14 8.56 -3.72
N ALA A 224 14.34 8.01 -3.53
CA ALA A 224 15.34 7.88 -4.59
C ALA A 224 15.03 6.73 -5.57
N ASN A 225 14.13 5.80 -5.23
CA ASN A 225 13.78 4.68 -6.11
C ASN A 225 12.54 5.02 -6.98
N PRO A 226 12.67 5.02 -8.33
CA PRO A 226 11.57 5.25 -9.25
C PRO A 226 10.34 4.33 -9.09
N PHE A 227 10.48 3.18 -8.44
CA PHE A 227 9.35 2.28 -8.16
C PHE A 227 8.29 2.91 -7.25
N PHE A 228 8.71 3.81 -6.35
CA PHE A 228 7.84 4.49 -5.40
C PHE A 228 7.46 5.93 -5.81
N THR A 229 8.01 6.49 -6.89
CA THR A 229 7.76 7.90 -7.25
C THR A 229 6.32 8.17 -7.72
N GLY A 230 5.57 7.13 -8.08
CA GLY A 230 4.14 7.18 -8.43
C GLY A 230 3.19 7.13 -7.24
N VAL A 231 3.71 7.14 -6.00
CA VAL A 231 2.86 7.10 -4.80
C VAL A 231 1.93 8.31 -4.77
N ARG A 232 0.63 8.03 -4.67
CA ARG A 232 -0.46 9.00 -4.58
C ARG A 232 -1.01 9.12 -3.17
N ARG A 233 -0.92 8.05 -2.37
CA ARG A 233 -1.34 8.00 -0.96
C ARG A 233 -0.18 7.49 -0.10
N LEU A 234 0.35 8.36 0.75
CA LEU A 234 1.49 8.04 1.62
C LEU A 234 1.13 8.31 3.08
N ARG A 235 1.21 7.27 3.92
CA ARG A 235 1.01 7.40 5.37
C ARG A 235 2.30 7.12 6.11
N LEU A 236 2.76 8.11 6.85
CA LEU A 236 4.05 8.13 7.54
C LEU A 236 3.89 8.50 9.02
N GLN A 237 2.73 8.23 9.62
CA GLN A 237 2.51 8.56 11.03
C GLN A 237 3.58 7.91 11.92
N HIS A 238 4.14 8.64 12.88
CA HIS A 238 5.08 8.10 13.86
C HIS A 238 6.29 7.38 13.22
N ASN A 239 7.10 8.12 12.47
CA ASN A 239 8.29 7.60 11.78
C ASN A 239 9.58 8.35 12.09
N ALA A 240 9.60 9.16 13.15
CA ALA A 240 10.75 9.98 13.55
C ALA A 240 11.27 10.89 12.42
N LEU A 241 10.37 11.39 11.56
CA LEU A 241 10.77 12.29 10.47
C LEU A 241 11.02 13.70 10.98
N THR A 242 12.09 14.31 10.48
CA THR A 242 12.42 15.72 10.73
C THR A 242 12.24 16.55 9.46
N ALA A 243 12.71 17.80 9.48
CA ALA A 243 12.80 18.64 8.30
C ALA A 243 13.58 17.99 7.14
N LYS A 244 14.56 17.10 7.40
CA LYS A 244 15.31 16.41 6.34
C LYS A 244 14.42 15.40 5.61
N GLY A 245 13.65 14.58 6.32
CA GLY A 245 12.71 13.63 5.75
C GLY A 245 11.62 14.31 4.92
N VAL A 246 11.11 15.46 5.38
CA VAL A 246 10.14 16.25 4.60
C VAL A 246 10.72 16.72 3.25
N ARG A 247 12.03 17.01 3.17
CA ARG A 247 12.66 17.33 1.88
C ARG A 247 12.68 16.14 0.92
N ALA A 248 12.84 14.91 1.44
CA ALA A 248 12.78 13.71 0.60
C ALA A 248 11.41 13.55 -0.07
N LEU A 249 10.32 14.08 0.52
CA LEU A 249 8.98 14.00 -0.06
C LEU A 249 8.84 14.70 -1.42
N HIS A 250 9.78 15.57 -1.78
CA HIS A 250 9.76 16.29 -3.06
C HIS A 250 9.85 15.35 -4.28
N ALA A 251 10.34 14.12 -4.09
CA ALA A 251 10.42 13.11 -5.15
C ALA A 251 9.05 12.45 -5.47
N PHE A 252 8.09 12.50 -4.56
CA PHE A 252 6.75 11.91 -4.76
C PHE A 252 5.82 12.95 -5.39
N THR A 253 6.06 13.24 -6.66
CA THR A 253 5.38 14.31 -7.41
C THR A 253 3.90 14.05 -7.68
N GLU A 254 3.45 12.80 -7.55
CA GLU A 254 2.07 12.38 -7.78
C GLU A 254 1.21 12.32 -6.50
N LEU A 255 1.75 12.77 -5.35
CA LEU A 255 1.05 12.71 -4.07
C LEU A 255 -0.27 13.49 -4.11
N THR A 256 -1.32 12.82 -3.65
CA THR A 256 -2.66 13.37 -3.46
C THR A 256 -3.14 13.28 -2.01
N GLU A 257 -2.61 12.34 -1.23
CA GLU A 257 -2.89 12.22 0.20
C GLU A 257 -1.60 11.95 0.97
N LEU A 258 -1.35 12.75 2.01
CA LEU A 258 -0.16 12.66 2.84
C LEU A 258 -0.54 12.75 4.32
N ASP A 259 -0.08 11.79 5.12
CA ASP A 259 -0.26 11.79 6.58
C ASP A 259 1.10 11.77 7.28
N LEU A 260 1.43 12.88 7.95
CA LEU A 260 2.70 13.13 8.63
C LEU A 260 2.54 13.27 10.14
N ARG A 261 1.36 12.98 10.71
CA ARG A 261 1.11 13.13 12.14
C ARG A 261 2.12 12.37 13.00
N TYR A 262 2.46 12.90 14.18
CA TYR A 262 3.46 12.31 15.07
C TYR A 262 4.87 12.24 14.44
N ASN A 263 5.27 13.30 13.74
CA ASN A 263 6.65 13.48 13.27
C ASN A 263 7.04 14.92 13.59
N GLU A 264 8.01 15.12 14.46
CA GLU A 264 8.43 16.43 14.97
C GLU A 264 9.18 17.25 13.91
N ILE A 265 8.51 17.57 12.81
CA ILE A 265 9.11 18.22 11.63
C ILE A 265 9.46 19.70 11.85
N GLY A 266 8.82 20.34 12.84
CA GLY A 266 9.08 21.72 13.25
C GLY A 266 8.84 22.79 12.18
N GLU A 267 9.36 24.00 12.43
CA GLU A 267 9.25 25.13 11.50
C GLU A 267 10.02 24.86 10.19
N GLU A 268 11.21 24.28 10.28
CA GLU A 268 12.03 23.97 9.10
C GLU A 268 11.36 22.95 8.18
N GLY A 269 10.76 21.90 8.75
CA GLY A 269 9.99 20.92 8.00
C GLY A 269 8.73 21.53 7.39
N THR A 270 8.07 22.44 8.12
CA THR A 270 6.97 23.23 7.56
C THR A 270 7.41 24.05 6.35
N GLN A 271 8.56 24.72 6.41
CA GLN A 271 9.10 25.47 5.30
C GLN A 271 9.44 24.56 4.11
N ALA A 272 10.02 23.39 4.37
CA ALA A 272 10.29 22.39 3.33
C ALA A 272 9.00 21.90 2.67
N LEU A 273 7.96 21.61 3.45
CA LEU A 273 6.66 21.19 2.93
C LEU A 273 6.03 22.28 2.03
N LEU A 274 6.14 23.55 2.44
CA LEU A 274 5.64 24.69 1.66
C LEU A 274 6.42 24.96 0.36
N ALA A 275 7.67 24.50 0.28
CA ALA A 275 8.49 24.57 -0.93
C ALA A 275 8.29 23.37 -1.87
N ALA A 276 7.60 22.32 -1.41
CA ALA A 276 7.48 21.08 -2.15
C ALA A 276 6.54 21.21 -3.37
N PRO A 277 6.90 20.64 -4.53
CA PRO A 277 6.08 20.70 -5.74
C PRO A 277 4.74 19.94 -5.59
N LEU A 278 4.66 19.02 -4.63
CA LEU A 278 3.49 18.19 -4.32
C LEU A 278 2.27 18.98 -3.82
N LEU A 279 2.43 20.23 -3.36
CA LEU A 279 1.29 21.00 -2.83
C LEU A 279 0.22 21.30 -3.88
N GLY A 280 0.57 21.33 -5.17
CA GLY A 280 -0.38 21.53 -6.26
C GLY A 280 -1.32 20.34 -6.49
N SER A 281 -0.91 19.13 -6.11
CA SER A 281 -1.65 17.88 -6.33
C SER A 281 -2.33 17.35 -5.07
N LEU A 282 -1.91 17.78 -3.87
CA LEU A 282 -2.47 17.29 -2.62
C LEU A 282 -3.96 17.66 -2.45
N THR A 283 -4.74 16.61 -2.21
CA THR A 283 -6.16 16.65 -1.81
C THR A 283 -6.37 16.42 -0.31
N ARG A 284 -5.38 15.87 0.39
CA ARG A 284 -5.45 15.61 1.83
C ARG A 284 -4.06 15.71 2.46
N LEU A 285 -3.95 16.51 3.51
CA LEU A 285 -2.74 16.60 4.35
C LEU A 285 -3.14 16.53 5.81
N LEU A 286 -2.52 15.61 6.55
CA LEU A 286 -2.76 15.41 7.98
C LEU A 286 -1.46 15.68 8.75
N LEU A 287 -1.56 16.60 9.71
CA LEU A 287 -0.48 17.08 10.59
C LEU A 287 -1.09 17.45 11.95
N TYR A 288 -0.35 17.34 13.05
CA TYR A 288 -0.71 18.00 14.31
C TYR A 288 0.02 19.35 14.47
N ALA A 289 -0.55 20.22 15.29
CA ALA A 289 0.10 21.50 15.63
C ALA A 289 1.40 21.29 16.40
N ALA A 290 1.48 20.24 17.23
CA ALA A 290 2.69 19.87 17.96
C ALA A 290 3.84 19.48 17.01
N ASP A 291 3.53 18.75 15.92
CA ASP A 291 4.50 18.30 14.92
C ASP A 291 5.24 19.46 14.23
N VAL A 292 4.54 20.58 14.01
CA VAL A 292 5.09 21.75 13.28
C VAL A 292 5.56 22.88 14.20
N GLY A 293 5.18 22.83 15.48
CA GLY A 293 5.37 23.91 16.44
C GLY A 293 4.56 25.18 16.13
N GLU A 294 4.55 26.14 17.06
CA GLU A 294 3.77 27.37 16.92
C GLU A 294 4.16 28.20 15.69
N ALA A 295 5.47 28.32 15.42
CA ALA A 295 5.99 29.06 14.28
C ALA A 295 5.60 28.41 12.94
N GLY A 296 5.70 27.08 12.83
CA GLY A 296 5.24 26.33 11.66
C GLY A 296 3.73 26.46 11.46
N ALA A 297 2.93 26.37 12.52
CA ALA A 297 1.49 26.58 12.45
C ALA A 297 1.11 27.97 11.93
N ARG A 298 1.76 29.04 12.44
CA ARG A 298 1.58 30.41 11.94
C ARG A 298 1.95 30.54 10.47
N ARG A 299 3.03 29.87 10.03
CA ARG A 299 3.48 29.89 8.63
C ARG A 299 2.50 29.16 7.70
N LEU A 300 1.97 28.00 8.09
CA LEU A 300 0.92 27.30 7.34
C LEU A 300 -0.35 28.14 7.22
N ALA A 301 -0.73 28.84 8.29
CA ALA A 301 -1.89 29.74 8.27
C ALA A 301 -1.68 30.97 7.37
N ALA A 302 -0.45 31.46 7.24
CA ALA A 302 -0.10 32.62 6.43
C ALA A 302 0.28 32.28 4.98
N ALA A 303 0.50 31.00 4.66
CA ALA A 303 0.81 30.57 3.30
C ALA A 303 -0.36 30.92 2.37
N SER A 304 -0.03 31.64 1.28
CA SER A 304 -0.97 32.00 0.20
C SER A 304 -1.80 30.78 -0.19
N PRO A 305 -3.10 30.93 -0.49
CA PRO A 305 -4.13 29.95 -0.14
C PRO A 305 -3.70 28.54 -0.53
N LEU A 306 -3.22 27.80 0.46
CA LEU A 306 -3.15 26.35 0.39
C LEU A 306 -4.52 25.88 -0.14
N PRO A 307 -4.55 24.92 -1.09
CA PRO A 307 -5.80 24.41 -1.63
C PRO A 307 -6.82 24.21 -0.50
N PRO A 308 -8.09 24.64 -0.64
CA PRO A 308 -9.09 24.54 0.43
C PRO A 308 -9.23 23.15 1.06
N VAL A 309 -8.76 22.14 0.34
CA VAL A 309 -8.71 20.72 0.69
C VAL A 309 -7.61 20.38 1.73
N LEU A 310 -6.55 21.21 1.86
CA LEU A 310 -5.55 21.18 2.93
C LEU A 310 -6.04 21.85 4.21
N ARG A 311 -7.26 22.43 4.20
CA ARG A 311 -7.87 23.10 5.37
C ARG A 311 -8.43 22.13 6.41
N SER A 312 -8.22 20.82 6.29
CA SER A 312 -8.47 19.87 7.40
C SER A 312 -7.43 20.02 8.52
N TYR A 313 -7.07 21.27 8.80
CA TYR A 313 -6.32 21.69 9.97
C TYR A 313 -7.31 21.74 11.15
N TRP A 314 -6.93 21.11 12.26
CA TRP A 314 -7.52 21.16 13.62
C TRP A 314 -8.60 20.13 14.00
N ARG A 315 -8.24 19.17 14.88
CA ARG A 315 -8.66 19.09 16.31
C ARG A 315 -8.18 17.79 16.99
N SER A 316 -7.10 17.90 17.73
CA SER A 316 -7.00 17.42 19.11
C SER A 316 -6.29 18.57 19.84
N VAL A 317 -7.01 19.53 20.41
CA VAL A 317 -7.45 19.49 21.83
C VAL A 317 -6.70 18.45 22.66
#